data_AF-A0A940TMA7-F1
#
_entry.id   AF-A0A940TMA7-F1
#
_cell.length_a   1.000
_cell.length_b   1.000
_cell.length_c   1.000
_cell.angle_alpha   90.00
_cell.angle_beta   90.00
_cell.angle_gamma   90.00
#
_symmetry.space_group_name_H-M   'P 1'
#
loop_
_entity.id
_entity.type
_entity.pdbx_description
1 polymer ?
#
loop_
_entity_poly.entity_id
_entity_poly.type
_entity_poly.pdbx_seq_one_letter_code
_entity_poly.pdbx_strand_id
1 'polypeptide(L)' 'MIDPELSAAIAERKIQEIKDTGAEIVVTSCQQCIRTISGYARKNEIDLKVMDITEVVLEAMGS' A
#
# COMPACT_ATOMS: atom_id res chain seq x y z
N MET A 1 16.74 2.93 4.11
CA MET A 1 16.73 1.46 3.95
C MET A 1 18.17 0.99 3.97
N ILE A 2 18.49 0.01 4.81
CA ILE A 2 19.86 -0.52 4.97
C ILE A 2 20.19 -1.50 3.84
N ASP A 3 19.20 -2.28 3.41
CA ASP A 3 19.30 -3.22 2.28
C ASP A 3 18.16 -2.94 1.28
N PRO A 4 18.47 -2.33 0.11
CA PRO A 4 17.47 -2.01 -0.90
C PRO A 4 16.84 -3.24 -1.57
N GLU A 5 17.61 -4.31 -1.78
CA GLU A 5 17.12 -5.52 -2.46
C GLU A 5 16.13 -6.27 -1.57
N LEU A 6 16.48 -6.47 -0.31
CA LEU A 6 15.58 -7.07 0.68
C LEU A 6 14.30 -6.24 0.84
N SER A 7 14.43 -4.91 0.89
CA SER A 7 13.28 -4.02 1.02
C SER A 7 12.33 -4.13 -0.19
N ALA A 8 12.87 -4.26 -1.40
CA ALA A 8 12.09 -4.47 -2.61
C ALA A 8 11.40 -5.84 -2.63
N ALA A 9 12.09 -6.90 -2.22
CA ALA A 9 11.52 -8.25 -2.13
C ALA A 9 10.36 -8.32 -1.11
N ILE A 10 10.49 -7.64 0.02
CA ILE A 10 9.41 -7.55 1.02
C ILE A 10 8.21 -6.78 0.46
N ALA A 11 8.45 -5.67 -0.25
CA ALA A 11 7.38 -4.89 -0.86
C ALA A 11 6.61 -5.70 -1.91
N GLU A 12 7.32 -6.43 -2.76
CA GLU A 12 6.74 -7.34 -3.75
C GLU A 12 5.86 -8.40 -3.09
N ARG A 13 6.39 -9.11 -2.08
CA ARG A 13 5.63 -10.13 -1.35
C ARG A 13 4.36 -9.54 -0.73
N LYS A 14 4.46 -8.36 -0.10
CA LYS A 14 3.32 -7.69 0.52
C LYS A 14 2.22 -7.36 -0.52
N ILE A 15 2.62 -6.92 -1.71
CA ILE A 15 1.69 -6.60 -2.79
C ILE A 15 0.99 -7.86 -3.31
N GLN A 16 1.70 -8.98 -3.44
CA GLN A 16 1.07 -10.26 -3.81
C GLN A 16 0.07 -10.71 -2.75
N GLU A 17 0.43 -10.63 -1.46
CA GLU A 17 -0.50 -10.94 -0.37
C GLU A 17 -1.76 -10.07 -0.41
N ILE A 18 -1.64 -8.78 -0.77
CA ILE A 18 -2.81 -7.89 -0.94
C ILE A 18 -3.64 -8.35 -2.16
N LYS A 19 -3.01 -8.62 -3.31
CA LYS A 19 -3.71 -9.06 -4.52
C LYS A 19 -4.47 -10.38 -4.32
N ASP A 20 -3.89 -11.32 -3.58
CA ASP A 20 -4.50 -12.62 -3.30
C ASP A 20 -5.82 -12.49 -2.52
N THR A 21 -6.03 -11.38 -1.81
CA THR A 21 -7.30 -11.10 -1.12
C THR A 21 -8.40 -10.59 -2.05
N GLY A 22 -8.05 -10.14 -3.27
CA GLY A 22 -8.97 -9.45 -4.17
C GLY A 22 -9.31 -8.02 -3.74
N ALA A 23 -8.60 -7.45 -2.76
CA ALA A 23 -8.86 -6.10 -2.28
C ALA A 23 -8.40 -5.02 -3.28
N GLU A 24 -9.28 -4.07 -3.57
CA GLU A 24 -8.99 -2.89 -4.39
C GLU A 24 -8.40 -1.73 -3.57
N ILE A 25 -8.61 -1.76 -2.25
CA ILE A 25 -8.15 -0.74 -1.30
C ILE A 25 -7.43 -1.43 -0.14
N VAL A 26 -6.24 -0.94 0.20
CA VAL A 26 -5.51 -1.30 1.43
C VAL A 26 -5.36 -0.09 2.33
N VAL A 27 -5.65 -0.26 3.61
CA VAL A 27 -5.62 0.80 4.62
C VAL A 27 -4.51 0.52 5.63
N THR A 28 -3.72 1.53 5.97
CA THR A 28 -2.66 1.42 6.98
C THR A 28 -2.41 2.77 7.65
N SER A 29 -2.06 2.78 8.93
CA SER A 29 -1.66 3.99 9.66
C SER A 29 -0.14 4.24 9.63
N CYS A 30 0.63 3.38 8.95
CA CYS A 30 2.07 3.50 8.87
C CYS A 30 2.50 4.23 7.59
N GLN A 31 3.03 5.44 7.75
CA GLN A 31 3.45 6.28 6.63
C GLN A 31 4.53 5.64 5.75
N GLN A 32 5.41 4.80 6.30
CA GLN A 32 6.39 4.07 5.49
C GLN A 32 5.74 2.97 4.65
N CYS A 33 4.73 2.28 5.19
CA CYS A 33 3.96 1.30 4.41
C CYS A 33 3.26 1.96 3.23
N ILE A 34 2.63 3.13 3.42
CA ILE A 34 1.99 3.88 2.32
C ILE A 34 3.02 4.16 1.22
N ARG A 35 4.16 4.77 1.57
CA ARG A 35 5.21 5.10 0.59
C ARG A 35 5.73 3.87 -0.16
N THR A 36 5.99 2.78 0.54
CA THR A 36 6.53 1.55 -0.06
C THR A 36 5.50 0.85 -0.95
N ILE A 37 4.27 0.65 -0.48
CA ILE A 37 3.22 -0.05 -1.21
C ILE A 37 2.77 0.78 -2.41
N SER A 38 2.45 2.06 -2.23
CA SER A 38 2.02 2.94 -3.34
C SER A 38 3.14 3.13 -4.36
N GLY A 39 4.40 3.25 -3.90
CA GLY A 39 5.55 3.35 -4.79
C GLY A 39 5.76 2.09 -5.65
N TYR A 40 5.65 0.91 -5.03
CA TYR A 40 5.74 -0.37 -5.74
C TYR A 40 4.57 -0.56 -6.70
N ALA A 41 3.34 -0.30 -6.26
CA ALA A 41 2.13 -0.42 -7.08
C ALA A 41 2.22 0.48 -8.33
N ARG A 42 2.60 1.75 -8.14
CA ARG A 42 2.79 2.70 -9.25
C ARG A 42 3.88 2.25 -10.23
N LYS A 43 5.01 1.74 -9.73
CA LYS A 43 6.13 1.31 -10.58
C LYS A 43 5.76 0.10 -11.45
N ASN A 44 4.85 -0.75 -10.97
CA ASN A 44 4.43 -1.97 -11.65
C ASN A 44 3.03 -1.88 -12.26
N GLU A 45 2.48 -0.66 -12.38
CA GLU A 45 1.17 -0.38 -12.99
C GLU A 45 0.03 -1.23 -12.39
N ILE A 46 0.09 -1.40 -11.06
CA ILE A 46 -0.90 -2.16 -10.29
C ILE A 46 -1.99 -1.18 -9.85
N ASP A 47 -3.23 -1.49 -10.21
CA ASP A 47 -4.40 -0.76 -9.74
C ASP A 47 -4.73 -1.17 -8.29
N LEU A 48 -4.22 -0.38 -7.34
CA LEU A 48 -4.42 -0.58 -5.90
C LEU A 48 -4.44 0.78 -5.21
N LYS A 49 -5.56 1.12 -4.55
CA LYS A 49 -5.65 2.33 -3.71
C LYS A 49 -5.03 2.02 -2.35
N VAL A 50 -4.08 2.83 -1.92
CA VAL A 50 -3.46 2.74 -0.59
C VAL A 50 -3.84 3.99 0.18
N MET A 51 -4.46 3.82 1.36
CA MET A 51 -4.98 4.94 2.15
C MET A 51 -4.45 4.91 3.58
N ASP A 52 -4.27 6.10 4.15
CA ASP A 52 -4.19 6.28 5.59
C ASP A 52 -5.55 6.05 6.25
N ILE A 53 -5.56 5.54 7.49
CA ILE A 53 -6.81 5.35 8.24
C ILE A 53 -7.59 6.66 8.41
N THR A 54 -6.90 7.80 8.52
CA THR A 54 -7.54 9.12 8.65
C THR A 54 -8.27 9.54 7.38
N GLU A 55 -7.78 9.16 6.19
CA GLU A 55 -8.46 9.42 4.92
C GLU A 55 -9.77 8.65 4.84
N VAL A 56 -9.77 7.39 5.30
CA VAL A 56 -11.00 6.56 5.35
C VAL A 56 -12.02 7.15 6.32
N VAL A 57 -11.58 7.62 7.49
CA VAL A 57 -12.47 8.27 8.45
C VAL A 57 -13.05 9.56 7.86
N LEU A 58 -12.23 10.36 7.16
CA LEU A 58 -12.67 11.59 6.52
C LEU A 58 -13.71 11.33 5.42
N GLU A 59 -13.47 10.35 4.53
CA GLU A 59 -14.44 9.93 3.50
C GLU A 59 -15.76 9.45 4.15
N ALA A 60 -15.69 8.71 5.25
CA ALA A 60 -16.86 8.24 5.98
C ALA A 60 -17.66 9.35 6.68
N MET A 61 -17.02 10.48 6.99
CA MET A 61 -17.68 11.66 7.56
C MET A 61 -18.47 12.48 6.51
N GLY A 62 -18.44 12.09 5.23
CA GLY A 62 -19.20 12.75 4.15
C GLY A 62 -18.64 14.12 3.76
N SER A 63 -17.34 14.33 3.99
CA SER A 63 -16.61 15.51 3.49
C SER A 63 -16.21 15.37 2.03
#